data_AF-A0A832IF78-F1
#
_entry.id   AF-A0A832IF78-F1
#
_cell.length_a   1.000
_cell.length_b   1.000
_cell.length_c   1.000
_cell.angle_alpha   90.00
_cell.angle_beta   90.00
_cell.angle_gamma   90.00
#
_symmetry.space_group_name_H-M   'P 1'
#
loop_
_entity.id
_entity.type
_entity.pdbx_description
1 polymer ?
#
loop_
_entity_poly.entity_id
_entity_poly.type
_entity_poly.pdbx_seq_one_letter_code
_entity_poly.pdbx_strand_id
1 'polypeptide(L)'
;MIKYIKAGVSFFLLLVCLLANNMLVSQIIPYDSELIEDNYSKEIEAHRVKEEKSFRNKETTLLSDDYFSRFTGLNYFPVNLKYRIVGKLIKLAESEQTNLKMTNGTPYGFLHYGKVNFFI
;
A
#
# COMPACT_ATOMS: atom_id res chain seq x y z
N MET A 1 -20.42 -36.85 -54.74
CA MET A 1 -19.15 -36.18 -54.32
C MET A 1 -19.32 -34.79 -53.68
N ILE A 2 -20.51 -34.19 -53.61
CA ILE A 2 -20.67 -32.78 -53.15
C ILE A 2 -21.00 -32.65 -51.64
N LYS A 3 -21.40 -33.73 -50.95
CA LYS A 3 -21.80 -33.68 -49.53
C LYS A 3 -20.65 -33.45 -48.54
N TYR A 4 -19.40 -33.78 -48.90
CA TYR A 4 -18.26 -33.69 -47.98
C TYR A 4 -17.62 -32.28 -47.94
N ILE A 5 -17.85 -31.45 -48.95
CA ILE A 5 -17.28 -30.08 -49.02
C ILE A 5 -18.03 -29.14 -48.05
N LYS A 6 -19.35 -29.29 -47.89
CA LYS A 6 -20.15 -28.46 -46.97
C LYS A 6 -19.84 -28.73 -45.49
N ALA A 7 -19.55 -29.98 -45.13
CA ALA A 7 -19.19 -30.35 -43.75
C ALA A 7 -17.79 -29.82 -43.37
N GLY A 8 -16.83 -29.89 -44.29
CA GLY A 8 -15.47 -29.39 -44.07
C GLY A 8 -15.41 -27.87 -43.86
N VAL A 9 -16.15 -27.10 -44.66
CA VAL A 9 -16.19 -25.63 -44.52
C VAL A 9 -16.88 -25.20 -43.23
N SER A 10 -17.94 -25.90 -42.81
CA SER A 10 -18.63 -25.62 -41.54
C SER A 10 -17.79 -25.94 -40.32
N PHE A 11 -16.99 -27.02 -40.37
CA PHE A 11 -16.09 -27.39 -39.27
C PHE A 11 -14.89 -26.43 -39.20
N PHE A 12 -14.39 -25.98 -40.35
CA PHE A 12 -13.31 -24.99 -40.42
C PHE A 12 -13.74 -23.62 -39.89
N LEU A 13 -14.97 -23.17 -40.20
CA LEU A 13 -15.55 -21.94 -39.64
C LEU A 13 -15.73 -22.02 -38.12
N LEU A 14 -16.18 -23.16 -37.58
CA LEU A 14 -16.31 -23.39 -36.14
C LEU A 14 -14.95 -23.43 -35.42
N LEU A 15 -13.92 -24.01 -36.06
CA LEU A 15 -12.55 -24.05 -35.54
C LEU A 15 -11.91 -22.65 -35.52
N VAL A 16 -12.14 -21.83 -36.55
CA VAL A 16 -11.67 -20.44 -36.61
C VAL A 16 -12.35 -19.58 -35.53
N CYS A 17 -13.64 -19.77 -35.26
CA CYS A 17 -14.34 -19.08 -34.17
C CYS A 17 -13.82 -19.50 -32.77
N LEU A 18 -13.47 -20.77 -32.57
CA LEU A 18 -12.86 -21.25 -31.32
C LEU A 18 -11.45 -20.69 -31.08
N LEU A 19 -10.67 -20.48 -32.14
CA LEU A 19 -9.34 -19.88 -32.05
C LEU A 19 -9.40 -18.36 -31.86
N ALA A 20 -10.38 -17.67 -32.46
CA ALA A 20 -10.55 -16.23 -32.31
C ALA A 20 -10.99 -15.80 -30.89
N ASN A 21 -11.72 -16.66 -30.16
CA ASN A 21 -12.16 -16.36 -28.79
C ASN A 21 -11.06 -16.50 -27.72
N ASN A 22 -9.94 -17.16 -28.03
CA ASN A 22 -8.82 -17.30 -27.09
C ASN A 22 -7.74 -16.21 -27.23
N MET A 23 -7.90 -15.26 -28.17
CA MET A 23 -6.91 -14.20 -28.40
C MET A 23 -7.28 -12.86 -27.72
N LEU A 24 -8.40 -12.78 -27.01
CA LEU A 24 -8.88 -11.56 -26.35
C LEU A 24 -8.69 -11.53 -24.82
N VAL A 25 -8.09 -12.57 -24.21
CA VAL A 25 -7.95 -12.65 -22.74
C VAL A 25 -6.51 -12.46 -22.23
N SER A 26 -5.53 -12.15 -23.09
CA SER A 26 -4.13 -12.02 -22.66
C SER A 26 -3.61 -10.58 -22.48
N GLN A 27 -4.49 -9.58 -22.37
CA GLN A 27 -4.09 -8.24 -21.92
C GLN A 27 -4.48 -7.98 -20.46
N ILE A 28 -4.23 -8.97 -19.58
CA ILE A 28 -4.02 -8.64 -18.18
C ILE A 28 -2.60 -8.09 -18.14
N ILE A 29 -2.47 -6.77 -18.10
CA ILE A 29 -1.19 -6.09 -17.80
C ILE A 29 -0.64 -6.78 -16.55
N PRO A 30 0.55 -7.41 -16.59
CA PRO A 30 1.16 -7.91 -15.38
C PRO A 30 1.35 -6.71 -14.46
N TYR A 31 0.60 -6.68 -13.36
CA TYR A 31 0.81 -5.72 -12.29
C TYR A 31 2.18 -6.05 -11.71
N ASP A 32 3.16 -5.24 -12.08
CA ASP A 32 4.57 -5.45 -11.73
C ASP A 32 4.77 -5.14 -10.24
N SER A 33 4.52 -6.16 -9.39
CA SER A 33 4.58 -6.04 -7.94
C SER A 33 5.98 -5.69 -7.45
N GLU A 34 7.01 -6.06 -8.21
CA GLU A 34 8.42 -5.83 -7.88
C GLU A 34 8.79 -4.34 -7.96
N LEU A 35 8.30 -3.62 -8.98
CA LEU A 35 8.48 -2.16 -9.09
C LEU A 35 7.78 -1.37 -7.97
N ILE A 36 6.64 -1.86 -7.48
CA ILE A 36 5.86 -1.22 -6.40
C ILE A 36 6.48 -1.47 -5.03
N GLU A 37 7.14 -2.61 -4.85
CA GLU A 37 7.91 -2.96 -3.67
C GLU A 37 9.19 -2.11 -3.54
N ASP A 38 9.93 -1.92 -4.64
CA ASP A 38 11.16 -1.12 -4.66
C ASP A 38 10.89 0.36 -4.33
N ASN A 39 9.84 0.97 -4.91
CA ASN A 39 9.50 2.36 -4.62
C ASN A 39 9.09 2.59 -3.15
N TYR A 40 8.30 1.67 -2.58
CA TYR A 40 7.83 1.83 -1.20
C TYR A 40 8.96 1.69 -0.18
N SER A 41 9.89 0.77 -0.41
CA SER A 41 11.07 0.62 0.46
C SER A 41 11.94 1.88 0.43
N LYS A 42 12.13 2.47 -0.75
CA LYS A 42 12.85 3.74 -0.91
C LYS A 42 12.18 4.91 -0.18
N GLU A 43 10.85 5.01 -0.23
CA GLU A 43 10.10 6.02 0.51
C GLU A 43 10.29 5.89 2.03
N ILE A 44 10.27 4.66 2.55
CA ILE A 44 10.55 4.40 3.98
C ILE A 44 11.97 4.84 4.33
N GLU A 45 12.98 4.45 3.55
CA GLU A 45 14.37 4.82 3.84
C GLU A 45 14.60 6.33 3.76
N ALA A 46 14.00 7.01 2.77
CA ALA A 46 14.04 8.47 2.68
C ALA A 46 13.42 9.14 3.92
N HIS A 47 12.31 8.62 4.43
CA HIS A 47 11.69 9.10 5.65
C HIS A 47 12.57 8.86 6.88
N ARG A 48 13.18 7.67 7.01
CA ARG A 48 14.11 7.34 8.10
C ARG A 48 15.30 8.30 8.15
N VAL A 49 15.92 8.58 7.02
CA VAL A 49 17.03 9.54 6.91
C VAL A 49 16.60 10.95 7.32
N LYS A 50 15.39 11.36 6.95
CA LYS A 50 14.84 12.66 7.35
C LYS A 50 14.64 12.76 8.87
N GLU A 51 14.04 11.74 9.48
CA GLU A 51 13.85 11.70 10.93
C GLU A 51 15.18 11.65 11.67
N GLU A 52 16.12 10.80 11.25
CA GLU A 52 17.49 10.77 11.78
C GLU A 52 18.14 12.16 11.79
N LYS A 53 18.05 12.88 10.66
CA LYS A 53 18.58 14.24 10.56
C LYS A 53 17.92 15.21 11.55
N SER A 54 16.60 15.09 11.75
CA SER A 54 15.85 15.90 12.72
C SER A 54 16.34 15.67 14.15
N PHE A 55 16.53 14.40 14.53
CA PHE A 55 16.99 14.03 15.87
C PHE A 55 18.46 14.38 16.14
N ARG A 56 19.30 14.46 15.09
CA ARG A 56 20.71 14.90 15.15
C ARG A 56 20.90 16.41 15.08
N ASN A 57 19.84 17.18 14.85
CA ASN A 57 19.93 18.63 14.84
C ASN A 57 19.58 19.19 16.23
N LYS A 58 20.57 19.79 16.91
CA LYS A 58 20.41 20.35 18.26
C LYS A 58 19.33 21.44 18.34
N GLU A 59 19.04 22.14 17.25
CA GLU A 59 18.04 23.21 17.22
C GLU A 59 16.59 22.67 17.13
N THR A 60 16.42 21.47 16.59
CA THR A 60 15.08 20.91 16.30
C THR A 60 14.79 19.60 17.01
N THR A 61 15.78 19.00 17.66
CA THR A 61 15.64 17.72 18.34
C THR A 61 14.72 17.83 19.55
N LEU A 62 13.97 16.76 19.81
CA LEU A 62 13.15 16.62 21.03
C LEU A 62 13.93 15.94 22.17
N LEU A 63 15.17 15.52 21.92
CA LEU A 63 16.03 14.90 22.92
C LEU A 63 16.55 15.95 23.91
N SER A 64 16.65 15.59 25.19
CA SER A 64 17.42 16.39 26.14
C SER A 64 18.91 16.32 25.81
N ASP A 65 19.72 17.27 26.30
CA ASP A 65 21.17 17.30 26.05
C ASP A 65 21.87 15.98 26.43
N ASP A 66 21.47 15.36 27.54
CA ASP A 66 22.02 14.09 27.99
C ASP A 66 21.72 12.93 27.02
N TYR A 67 20.47 12.83 26.53
CA TYR A 67 20.11 11.82 25.53
C TYR A 67 20.70 12.12 24.16
N PHE A 68 20.76 13.39 23.77
CA PHE A 68 21.36 13.81 22.51
C PHE A 68 22.85 13.47 22.44
N SER A 69 23.60 13.69 23.53
CA SER A 69 25.03 13.36 23.60
C SER A 69 25.34 11.86 23.41
N ARG A 70 24.35 11.00 23.70
CA ARG A 70 24.43 9.54 23.60
C ARG A 70 23.62 8.98 22.42
N PHE A 71 23.06 9.84 21.58
CA PHE A 71 22.17 9.44 20.51
C PHE A 71 22.94 8.77 19.37
N THR A 72 22.75 7.46 19.22
CA THR A 72 23.39 6.66 18.16
C THR A 72 22.51 6.51 16.93
N GLY A 73 21.20 6.62 17.07
CA GLY A 73 20.22 6.53 15.98
C GLY A 73 18.83 6.13 16.49
N LEU A 74 17.84 6.24 15.63
CA LEU A 74 16.49 5.72 15.82
C LEU A 74 16.47 4.22 15.52
N ASN A 75 15.79 3.47 16.38
CA ASN A 75 15.62 2.04 16.19
C ASN A 75 14.42 1.77 15.29
N TYR A 76 14.65 1.14 14.14
CA TYR A 76 13.61 0.78 13.18
C TYR A 76 13.43 -0.73 13.09
N PHE A 77 12.17 -1.16 12.92
CA PHE A 77 11.89 -2.51 12.45
C PHE A 77 12.36 -2.68 11.00
N PRO A 78 12.79 -3.89 10.57
CA PRO A 78 13.09 -4.14 9.17
C PRO A 78 11.86 -3.88 8.29
N VAL A 79 12.08 -3.42 7.06
CA VAL A 79 10.98 -3.26 6.10
C VAL A 79 10.41 -4.64 5.81
N ASN A 80 9.13 -4.82 6.15
CA ASN A 80 8.42 -6.08 5.94
C ASN A 80 7.03 -5.80 5.37
N LEU A 81 6.86 -6.10 4.09
CA LEU A 81 5.64 -5.83 3.35
C LEU A 81 4.43 -6.63 3.84
N LYS A 82 4.63 -7.68 4.65
CA LYS A 82 3.51 -8.38 5.33
C LYS A 82 2.67 -7.44 6.18
N TYR A 83 3.28 -6.39 6.72
CA TYR A 83 2.57 -5.38 7.52
C TYR A 83 2.02 -4.21 6.68
N ARG A 84 2.28 -4.20 5.36
CA ARG A 84 1.67 -3.26 4.42
C ARG A 84 0.33 -3.82 3.95
N ILE A 85 -0.72 -3.51 4.70
CA ILE A 85 -2.07 -4.01 4.43
C ILE A 85 -2.95 -2.94 3.77
N VAL A 86 -3.81 -3.38 2.85
CA VAL A 86 -4.84 -2.50 2.27
C VAL A 86 -6.00 -2.39 3.23
N GLY A 87 -6.17 -1.20 3.83
CA GLY A 87 -7.29 -0.89 4.69
C GLY A 87 -8.44 -0.21 3.94
N LYS A 88 -9.68 -0.55 4.27
CA LYS A 88 -10.87 0.16 3.80
C LYS A 88 -11.28 1.22 4.82
N LEU A 89 -11.17 2.49 4.43
CA LEU A 89 -11.67 3.61 5.23
C LEU A 89 -13.20 3.69 5.15
N ILE A 90 -13.84 3.70 6.31
CA ILE A 90 -15.26 3.97 6.51
C ILE A 90 -15.35 5.31 7.25
N LYS A 91 -15.71 6.37 6.54
CA LYS A 91 -15.93 7.69 7.15
C LYS A 91 -17.19 7.67 7.99
N LEU A 92 -17.16 8.35 9.13
CA LEU A 92 -18.36 8.53 9.95
C LEU A 92 -19.26 9.60 9.32
N ALA A 93 -20.57 9.37 9.35
CA ALA A 93 -21.56 10.32 8.81
C ALA A 93 -21.60 11.60 9.65
N GLU A 94 -21.40 11.47 10.95
CA GLU A 94 -21.24 12.57 11.89
C GLU A 94 -19.89 12.44 12.57
N SER A 95 -19.14 13.54 12.62
CA SER A 95 -17.82 13.56 13.25
C SER A 95 -17.97 13.75 14.75
N GLU A 96 -17.73 12.69 15.51
CA GLU A 96 -17.70 12.75 16.97
C GLU A 96 -16.37 13.34 17.45
N GLN A 97 -16.40 14.23 18.44
CA GLN A 97 -15.18 14.64 19.13
C GLN A 97 -14.90 13.68 20.29
N THR A 98 -13.69 13.14 20.35
CA THR A 98 -13.23 12.31 21.46
C THR A 98 -12.09 13.01 22.19
N ASN A 99 -12.17 13.08 23.51
CA ASN A 99 -11.10 13.61 24.33
C ASN A 99 -10.07 12.52 24.64
N LEU A 100 -8.84 12.69 24.16
CA LEU A 100 -7.72 11.86 24.57
C LEU A 100 -6.90 12.60 25.63
N LYS A 101 -6.47 11.87 26.66
CA LYS A 101 -5.57 12.42 27.68
C LYS A 101 -4.17 12.56 27.07
N MET A 102 -3.62 13.76 27.15
CA MET A 102 -2.23 14.03 26.76
C MET A 102 -1.28 13.55 27.86
N THR A 103 0.02 13.47 27.55
CA THR A 103 1.06 13.06 28.52
C THR A 103 1.08 13.90 29.80
N ASN A 104 0.66 15.17 29.72
CA ASN A 104 0.53 16.08 30.87
C ASN A 104 -0.82 15.95 31.61
N GLY A 105 -1.66 14.98 31.26
CA GLY A 105 -2.97 14.72 31.86
C GLY A 105 -4.12 15.59 31.33
N THR A 106 -3.82 16.64 30.57
CA THR A 106 -4.83 17.54 30.00
C THR A 106 -5.62 16.82 28.90
N PRO A 107 -6.97 16.90 28.88
CA PRO A 107 -7.74 16.38 27.76
C PRO A 107 -7.55 17.24 26.51
N TYR A 108 -7.36 16.60 25.36
CA TYR A 108 -7.36 17.25 24.05
C TYR A 108 -8.41 16.63 23.15
N GLY A 109 -9.22 17.48 22.52
CA GLY A 109 -10.30 17.05 21.62
C GLY A 109 -9.76 16.65 20.25
N PHE A 110 -10.01 15.42 19.85
CA PHE A 110 -9.71 14.89 18.52
C PHE A 110 -10.99 14.66 17.74
N LEU A 111 -10.95 14.90 16.42
CA LEU A 111 -12.04 14.58 15.52
C LEU A 111 -11.97 13.11 15.12
N HIS A 112 -13.00 12.34 15.44
CA HIS A 112 -13.12 10.96 14.97
C HIS A 112 -13.57 10.98 13.50
N TYR A 113 -12.59 10.85 12.59
CA TYR A 113 -12.84 10.96 11.14
C TYR A 113 -13.49 9.70 10.53
N GLY A 114 -13.08 8.53 10.99
CA GLY A 114 -13.47 7.27 10.36
C GLY A 114 -12.77 6.08 10.98
N LYS A 115 -13.16 4.89 10.52
CA LYS A 115 -12.56 3.61 10.90
C LYS A 115 -11.86 3.01 9.69
N VAL A 116 -10.67 2.46 9.89
CA VAL A 116 -9.96 1.70 8.86
C VAL A 116 -10.11 0.22 9.18
N ASN A 117 -10.86 -0.50 8.34
CA ASN A 117 -11.04 -1.94 8.48
C ASN A 117 -10.00 -2.67 7.61
N PHE A 118 -9.35 -3.68 8.18
CA PHE A 118 -8.37 -4.50 7.48
C PHE A 118 -8.35 -5.93 8.06
N PHE A 119 -7.72 -6.85 7.34
CA PHE A 119 -7.43 -8.21 7.79
C PHE A 119 -5.94 -8.36 8.09
N ILE A 120 -5.59 -9.18 9.06
CA ILE A 120 -4.21 -9.46 9.48
C ILE A 120 -3.96 -10.96 9.59
#